data_AF-A0A0S9BSU4-F1
#
_entry.id   AF-A0A0S9BSU4-F1
#
_cell.length_a   1.000
_cell.length_b   1.000
_cell.length_c   1.000
_cell.angle_alpha   90.00
_cell.angle_beta   90.00
_cell.angle_gamma   90.00
#
_symmetry.space_group_name_H-M   'P 1'
#
loop_
_entity.id
_entity.type
_entity.pdbx_description
1 polymer ?
#
loop_
_entity_poly.entity_id
_entity_poly.type
_entity_poly.pdbx_seq_one_letter_code
_entity_poly.pdbx_strand_id
1 'polypeptide(L)'
;MQQHVCTATADGSWSFKGTLVNNSDKNKVFSVAIGVTAGPAVAGHTLITKTVPAGQSADIAAANFAKTKDSNGTCTPVVSVEDAP
;
A
#
# COMPACT_ATOMS: atom_id res chain seq x y z
N MET A 1 4.39 -5.62 6.91
CA MET A 1 4.97 -4.50 6.13
C MET A 1 5.84 -3.67 7.05
N GLN A 2 7.11 -3.45 6.69
CA GLN A 2 8.08 -2.85 7.61
C GLN A 2 8.19 -1.34 7.44
N GLN A 3 8.11 -0.84 6.20
CA GLN A 3 8.14 0.58 5.88
C GLN A 3 7.08 0.89 4.84
N HIS A 4 6.43 2.04 4.98
CA HIS A 4 5.51 2.56 3.99
C HIS A 4 5.45 4.08 4.05
N VAL A 5 5.11 4.69 2.93
CA VAL A 5 4.90 6.12 2.81
C VAL A 5 3.79 6.37 1.81
N CYS A 6 2.90 7.30 2.17
CA CYS A 6 1.98 7.91 1.23
C CYS A 6 2.44 9.34 0.98
N THR A 7 2.49 9.73 -0.29
CA THR A 7 2.89 11.08 -0.70
C THR A 7 1.76 11.69 -1.51
N ALA A 8 1.33 12.89 -1.10
CA ALA A 8 0.43 13.72 -1.86
C ALA A 8 1.23 14.83 -2.56
N THR A 9 0.99 15.02 -3.84
CA THR A 9 1.44 16.22 -4.55
C THR A 9 0.54 17.41 -4.21
N ALA A 10 1.01 18.63 -4.48
CA ALA A 10 0.27 19.86 -4.14
C ALA A 10 -1.12 19.95 -4.81
N ASP A 11 -1.27 19.32 -5.97
CA ASP A 11 -2.55 19.20 -6.68
C ASP A 11 -3.46 18.10 -6.10
N GLY A 12 -3.07 17.40 -5.04
CA GLY A 12 -3.85 16.36 -4.37
C GLY A 12 -3.74 14.96 -4.97
N SER A 13 -2.75 14.68 -5.82
CA SER A 13 -2.52 13.33 -6.35
C SER A 13 -1.73 12.48 -5.36
N TRP A 14 -2.24 11.30 -5.03
CA TRP A 14 -1.65 10.42 -4.01
C TRP A 14 -0.93 9.23 -4.61
N SER A 15 0.26 8.97 -4.08
CA SER A 15 1.05 7.78 -4.38
C SER A 15 1.41 7.04 -3.09
N PHE A 16 1.61 5.73 -3.21
CA PHE A 16 2.01 4.85 -2.12
C PHE A 16 3.30 4.13 -2.50
N LYS A 17 4.20 3.98 -1.54
CA LYS A 17 5.35 3.07 -1.60
C LYS A 17 5.46 2.30 -0.29
N GLY A 18 5.89 1.05 -0.35
CA GLY A 18 6.19 0.28 0.85
C GLY A 18 7.04 -0.95 0.57
N THR A 19 7.57 -1.53 1.64
CA THR A 19 8.41 -2.73 1.59
C THR A 19 7.76 -3.85 2.40
N LEU A 20 7.51 -4.96 1.71
CA LEU A 20 7.01 -6.20 2.26
C LEU A 20 8.20 -7.07 2.67
N VAL A 21 8.11 -7.70 3.83
CA VAL A 21 9.18 -8.53 4.39
C VAL A 21 8.57 -9.85 4.83
N ASN A 22 9.08 -10.94 4.28
CA ASN A 22 8.70 -12.29 4.64
C ASN A 22 9.82 -12.94 5.46
N ASN A 23 9.67 -12.92 6.78
CA ASN A 23 10.60 -13.56 7.71
C ASN A 23 10.30 -15.05 7.95
N SER A 24 9.35 -15.64 7.21
CA SER A 24 9.02 -17.06 7.34
C SER A 24 9.87 -17.92 6.39
N ASP A 25 9.84 -19.22 6.65
CA ASP A 25 10.50 -20.29 5.87
C ASP A 25 9.66 -20.74 4.65
N LYS A 26 8.49 -20.13 4.44
CA LYS A 26 7.59 -20.42 3.32
C LYS A 26 7.34 -19.17 2.49
N ASN A 27 6.95 -19.38 1.24
CA ASN A 27 6.46 -18.28 0.40
C ASN A 27 5.16 -17.72 0.99
N LYS A 28 5.04 -16.40 1.03
CA LYS A 28 3.84 -15.72 1.52
C LYS A 28 3.25 -14.86 0.45
N VAL A 29 1.92 -14.83 0.37
CA VAL A 29 1.16 -13.88 -0.43
C VAL A 29 0.77 -12.72 0.47
N PHE A 30 1.15 -11.51 0.10
CA PHE A 30 0.75 -10.29 0.79
C PHE A 30 -0.30 -9.58 -0.05
N SER A 31 -1.40 -9.19 0.60
CA SER A 31 -2.43 -8.33 0.01
C SER A 31 -2.45 -7.00 0.75
N VAL A 32 -2.15 -5.92 0.03
CA VAL A 32 -2.06 -4.57 0.58
C VAL A 32 -3.16 -3.70 -0.01
N ALA A 33 -4.21 -3.48 0.78
CA ALA A 33 -5.28 -2.56 0.43
C ALA A 33 -4.91 -1.15 0.92
N ILE A 34 -4.89 -0.16 0.04
CA ILE A 34 -4.59 1.23 0.39
C ILE A 34 -5.82 2.08 0.09
N GLY A 35 -6.31 2.81 1.08
CA GLY A 35 -7.37 3.79 0.92
C GLY A 35 -6.87 5.21 1.21
N VAL A 36 -7.34 6.19 0.44
CA VAL A 36 -7.17 7.61 0.74
C VAL A 36 -8.53 8.22 1.01
N THR A 37 -8.66 8.92 2.14
CA THR A 37 -9.87 9.66 2.52
C THR A 37 -9.59 11.14 2.66
N ALA A 38 -10.59 11.97 2.36
CA ALA A 38 -10.60 13.40 2.66
C ALA A 38 -11.90 13.73 3.39
N GLY A 39 -11.81 13.95 4.71
CA GLY A 39 -12.99 13.99 5.57
C GLY A 39 -13.77 12.66 5.51
N PRO A 40 -15.10 12.68 5.33
CA PRO A 40 -15.92 11.47 5.26
C PRO A 40 -15.86 10.74 3.91
N ALA A 41 -15.27 11.35 2.88
CA ALA A 41 -15.26 10.80 1.52
C ALA A 41 -14.01 9.96 1.24
N VAL A 42 -14.18 8.85 0.52
CA VAL A 42 -13.07 8.08 -0.05
C VAL A 42 -12.67 8.72 -1.37
N ALA A 43 -11.43 9.22 -1.42
CA ALA A 43 -10.85 9.89 -2.59
C ALA A 43 -10.26 8.90 -3.61
N GLY A 44 -9.94 7.69 -3.17
CA GLY A 44 -9.49 6.60 -4.03
C GLY A 44 -8.95 5.44 -3.20
N HIS A 45 -8.83 4.29 -3.84
CA HIS A 45 -8.27 3.10 -3.21
C HIS A 45 -7.59 2.22 -4.26
N THR A 46 -6.69 1.35 -3.82
CA THR A 46 -6.03 0.36 -4.66
C THR A 46 -5.69 -0.89 -3.84
N LEU A 47 -5.44 -2.00 -4.54
CA LEU A 47 -5.05 -3.26 -3.94
C LEU A 47 -3.82 -3.78 -4.68
N ILE A 48 -2.76 -4.09 -3.93
CA ILE A 48 -1.54 -4.72 -4.45
C ILE A 48 -1.42 -6.10 -3.85
N THR A 49 -1.41 -7.13 -4.69
CA THR A 49 -1.11 -8.50 -4.28
C THR A 49 0.30 -8.88 -4.75
N LYS A 50 1.13 -9.39 -3.83
CA LYS A 50 2.52 -9.75 -4.11
C LYS A 50 2.92 -11.01 -3.35
N THR A 51 3.42 -11.99 -4.09
CA THR A 51 4.11 -13.14 -3.49
C THR A 51 5.54 -12.75 -3.15
N VAL A 52 5.95 -12.96 -1.90
CA VAL A 52 7.30 -12.73 -1.41
C VAL A 52 7.89 -14.07 -0.99
N PRO A 53 9.02 -14.51 -1.60
CA PRO A 53 9.64 -15.78 -1.25
C PRO A 53 10.06 -15.85 0.22
N ALA A 54 10.26 -17.07 0.72
CA ALA A 54 10.78 -17.31 2.07
C ALA A 54 12.06 -16.51 2.36
N GLY A 55 12.13 -15.86 3.52
CA GLY A 55 13.28 -15.06 3.95
C GLY A 55 13.57 -13.80 3.11
N GLN A 56 12.70 -13.44 2.15
CA GLN A 56 12.95 -12.32 1.22
C GLN A 56 12.09 -11.10 1.53
N SER A 57 12.42 -10.00 0.86
CA SER A 57 11.65 -8.76 0.86
C SER A 57 11.27 -8.35 -0.57
N ALA A 58 10.21 -7.55 -0.70
CA ALA A 58 9.78 -7.00 -1.97
C ALA A 58 9.23 -5.58 -1.81
N ASP A 59 9.64 -4.69 -2.71
CA ASP A 59 9.06 -3.35 -2.80
C ASP A 59 7.77 -3.35 -3.60
N ILE A 60 6.82 -2.52 -3.17
CA ILE A 60 5.55 -2.28 -3.80
C ILE A 60 5.30 -0.79 -3.95
N ALA A 61 4.60 -0.41 -5.01
CA ALA A 61 4.22 0.97 -5.25
C ALA A 61 2.88 1.05 -5.99
N ALA A 62 2.12 2.10 -5.70
CA ALA A 62 0.99 2.55 -6.48
C ALA A 62 1.14 4.04 -6.74
N ALA A 63 1.38 4.42 -7.99
CA ALA A 63 1.55 5.81 -8.37
C ALA A 63 0.20 6.44 -8.73
N ASN A 64 -0.06 7.66 -8.24
CA ASN A 64 -1.21 8.50 -8.60
C ASN A 64 -2.57 7.76 -8.56
N PHE A 65 -2.77 6.90 -7.56
CA PHE A 65 -3.93 6.01 -7.50
C PHE A 65 -5.18 6.66 -6.88
N ALA A 66 -5.03 7.81 -6.23
CA ALA A 66 -6.13 8.56 -5.64
C ALA A 66 -5.95 10.08 -5.84
N LYS A 67 -7.07 10.81 -5.80
CA LYS A 67 -7.09 12.25 -6.02
C LYS A 67 -8.00 12.96 -5.02
N THR A 68 -7.41 13.82 -4.20
CA THR A 68 -8.11 14.75 -3.30
C THR A 68 -8.14 16.15 -3.92
N LYS A 69 -8.87 17.09 -3.29
CA LYS A 69 -8.94 18.48 -3.76
C LYS A 69 -7.60 19.23 -3.65
N ASP A 70 -6.84 18.93 -2.60
CA ASP A 70 -5.50 19.44 -2.29
C ASP A 70 -4.69 18.33 -1.61
N SER A 71 -3.52 18.61 -1.06
CA SER A 71 -2.71 17.60 -0.35
C SER A 71 -3.27 17.14 1.00
N ASN A 72 -4.43 17.64 1.44
CA ASN A 72 -5.07 17.20 2.67
C ASN A 72 -5.82 15.89 2.44
N GLY A 73 -5.49 14.89 3.26
CA GLY A 73 -6.13 13.60 3.26
C GLY A 73 -5.42 12.64 4.20
N THR A 74 -6.06 11.51 4.48
CA THR A 74 -5.49 10.42 5.26
C THR A 74 -5.29 9.23 4.34
N CYS A 75 -4.10 8.66 4.36
CA CYS A 75 -3.77 7.46 3.61
C CYS A 75 -3.55 6.30 4.56
N THR A 76 -4.35 5.25 4.42
CA THR A 76 -4.35 4.09 5.31
C THR A 76 -4.12 2.81 4.51
N PRO A 77 -2.94 2.18 4.66
CA PRO A 77 -2.71 0.84 4.16
C PRO A 77 -3.13 -0.21 5.20
N VAL A 78 -3.78 -1.28 4.73
CA VAL A 78 -4.08 -2.49 5.49
C VAL A 78 -3.40 -3.66 4.78
N VAL A 79 -2.76 -4.54 5.55
CA VAL A 79 -1.96 -5.65 5.01
C VAL A 79 -2.48 -6.96 5.57
N SER A 80 -2.83 -7.87 4.66
CA SER A 80 -3.08 -9.28 4.94
C SER A 80 -1.92 -10.13 4.44
N VAL A 81 -1.63 -11.23 5.14
CA VAL A 81 -0.55 -12.15 4.80
C VAL A 81 -1.05 -13.60 4.92
N GLU A 82 -0.86 -14.36 3.86
CA GLU A 82 -1.31 -15.74 3.73
C GLU A 82 -0.16 -16.63 3.23
N ASP A 83 -0.20 -17.93 3.53
CA ASP A 83 0.70 -18.90 2.89
C ASP A 83 0.43 -18.97 1.38
N ALA A 84 1.50 -19.01 0.59
CA ALA A 84 1.36 -19.26 -0.84
C ALA A 84 0.92 -20.73 -1.08
N PRO A 85 0.11 -20.98 -2.12
CA PRO A 85 -0.28 -22.33 -2.52
C PRO A 85 0.90 -23.24 -2.86
#